data_AF-A0A3S0ZBC2-F1
#
_entry.id   AF-A0A3S0ZBC2-F1
#
_cell.length_a   1.000
_cell.length_b   1.000
_cell.length_c   1.000
_cell.angle_alpha   90.00
_cell.angle_beta   90.00
_cell.angle_gamma   90.00
#
_symmetry.space_group_name_H-M   'P 1'
#
loop_
_entity.id
_entity.type
_entity.pdbx_description
1 polymer ?
#
loop_
_entity_poly.entity_id
_entity_poly.type
_entity_poly.pdbx_seq_one_letter_code
_entity_poly.pdbx_strand_id
1 'polypeptide(L)'
;PALCQWVQCIPALCRWVQCIHALCQWVQCIPALCRWVQCIPALCQWVQCIPALCRWVQCIPALCQWVQCIPALCRWVQCIPALCQWVQCIPALCRWVQCIPALCQWVQCIPALCRWVQCIPALCQWVQCIPALCRWVQCIPALCQWVQCIPALCRWVQCIPALCQWVQCIPALCRWVQCIPALCRWVQCIPALCRWVQCIP
;
A
#
# COMPACT_ATOMS: atom_id res chain seq x y z
N PRO A 1 -17.49 -17.81 -20.43
CA PRO A 1 -17.06 -16.56 -19.77
C PRO A 1 -16.37 -15.63 -20.79
N ALA A 2 -17.03 -14.52 -21.15
CA ALA A 2 -16.47 -13.58 -22.11
C ALA A 2 -15.17 -12.97 -21.57
N LEU A 3 -14.07 -13.20 -22.29
CA LEU A 3 -12.79 -12.56 -22.07
C LEU A 3 -12.93 -11.09 -22.44
N CYS A 4 -12.94 -10.18 -21.45
CA CYS A 4 -12.92 -8.76 -21.75
C CYS A 4 -11.47 -8.32 -21.94
N GLN A 5 -11.13 -7.69 -23.06
CA GLN A 5 -9.78 -7.15 -23.20
C GLN A 5 -9.59 -5.95 -22.28
N TRP A 6 -10.57 -5.03 -22.25
CA TRP A 6 -10.49 -3.77 -21.53
C TRP A 6 -11.80 -3.43 -20.82
N VAL A 7 -11.69 -3.01 -19.57
CA VAL A 7 -12.77 -2.44 -18.77
C VAL A 7 -12.34 -1.05 -18.32
N GLN A 8 -13.15 -0.04 -18.63
CA GLN A 8 -12.89 1.34 -18.22
C GLN A 8 -14.13 1.95 -17.58
N CYS A 9 -14.00 2.40 -16.32
CA CYS A 9 -15.05 3.05 -15.55
C CYS A 9 -14.63 4.51 -15.28
N ILE A 10 -15.19 5.50 -16.00
CA ILE A 10 -14.83 6.94 -15.85
C ILE A 10 -16.05 7.82 -15.49
N PRO A 11 -16.74 7.59 -14.37
CA PRO A 11 -17.86 8.44 -13.99
C PRO A 11 -17.37 9.77 -13.38
N ALA A 12 -18.00 10.88 -13.79
CA ALA A 12 -17.70 12.19 -13.23
C ALA A 12 -18.25 12.37 -11.80
N LEU A 13 -19.53 12.05 -11.58
CA LEU A 13 -20.19 12.24 -10.28
C LEU A 13 -21.11 11.06 -9.97
N CYS A 14 -20.73 10.24 -8.99
CA CYS A 14 -21.51 9.05 -8.62
C CYS A 14 -21.47 8.82 -7.10
N ARG A 15 -22.48 8.16 -6.56
CA ARG A 15 -22.41 7.73 -5.15
C ARG A 15 -21.50 6.52 -4.99
N TRP A 16 -21.55 5.59 -5.95
CA TRP A 16 -20.83 4.32 -5.94
C TRP A 16 -20.29 4.00 -7.32
N VAL A 17 -19.08 3.45 -7.37
CA VAL A 17 -18.47 2.90 -8.58
C VAL A 17 -17.98 1.51 -8.22
N GLN A 18 -18.47 0.50 -8.94
CA GLN A 18 -18.08 -0.88 -8.76
C GLN A 18 -17.67 -1.46 -10.11
N CYS A 19 -16.45 -1.97 -10.19
CA CYS A 19 -15.96 -2.68 -11.38
C CYS A 19 -15.59 -4.10 -10.94
N ILE A 20 -16.53 -5.04 -11.14
CA ILE A 20 -16.42 -6.45 -10.74
C ILE A 20 -16.37 -7.29 -12.01
N HIS A 21 -15.27 -8.00 -12.24
CA HIS A 21 -15.08 -8.76 -13.46
C HIS A 21 -14.34 -10.07 -13.20
N ALA A 22 -14.76 -11.14 -13.90
CA ALA A 22 -14.16 -12.45 -13.73
C ALA A 22 -12.82 -12.59 -14.50
N LEU A 23 -12.83 -12.29 -15.80
CA LEU A 23 -11.67 -12.43 -16.69
C LEU A 23 -11.50 -11.16 -17.52
N CYS A 24 -10.46 -10.37 -17.24
CA CYS A 24 -10.08 -9.23 -18.09
C CYS A 24 -8.58 -9.15 -18.29
N GLN A 25 -8.08 -8.52 -19.34
CA GLN A 25 -6.65 -8.17 -19.37
C GLN A 25 -6.41 -6.91 -18.54
N TRP A 26 -7.26 -5.89 -18.72
CA TRP A 26 -7.11 -4.57 -18.11
C TRP A 26 -8.39 -4.10 -17.45
N VAL A 27 -8.28 -3.60 -16.21
CA VAL A 27 -9.36 -2.91 -15.48
C VAL A 27 -8.86 -1.55 -15.03
N GLN A 28 -9.56 -0.49 -15.45
CA GLN A 28 -9.25 0.89 -15.10
C GLN A 28 -10.48 1.60 -14.51
N CYS A 29 -10.34 2.12 -13.29
CA CYS A 29 -11.37 2.83 -12.56
C CYS A 29 -10.91 4.28 -12.30
N ILE A 30 -11.43 5.27 -13.02
CA ILE A 30 -11.06 6.70 -12.90
C ILE A 30 -12.28 7.57 -12.59
N PRO A 31 -12.87 7.47 -11.39
CA PRO A 31 -13.97 8.34 -11.02
C PRO A 31 -13.48 9.70 -10.51
N ALA A 32 -14.16 10.79 -10.87
CA ALA A 32 -13.78 12.12 -10.40
C ALA A 32 -14.29 12.41 -8.98
N LEU A 33 -15.61 12.42 -8.76
CA LEU A 33 -16.22 12.69 -7.46
C LEU A 33 -17.14 11.55 -7.04
N CYS A 34 -16.69 10.72 -6.09
CA CYS A 34 -17.47 9.57 -5.63
C CYS A 34 -17.46 9.39 -4.12
N ARG A 35 -18.51 8.80 -3.55
CA ARG A 35 -18.44 8.42 -2.13
C ARG A 35 -17.64 7.13 -1.97
N TRP A 36 -17.78 6.18 -2.89
CA TRP A 36 -17.18 4.87 -2.81
C TRP A 36 -16.72 4.38 -4.18
N VAL A 37 -15.53 3.77 -4.21
CA VAL A 37 -14.94 3.15 -5.38
C VAL A 37 -14.44 1.77 -5.00
N GLN A 38 -14.87 0.75 -5.74
CA GLN A 38 -14.51 -0.63 -5.50
C GLN A 38 -14.14 -1.31 -6.82
N CYS A 39 -12.93 -1.86 -6.92
CA CYS A 39 -12.48 -2.61 -8.11
C CYS A 39 -12.07 -4.02 -7.65
N ILE A 40 -12.81 -5.02 -8.14
CA ILE A 40 -12.70 -6.44 -7.72
C ILE A 40 -12.60 -7.35 -8.95
N PRO A 41 -11.47 -7.33 -9.67
CA PRO A 41 -11.23 -8.33 -10.71
C PRO A 41 -10.76 -9.66 -10.11
N ALA A 42 -11.25 -10.77 -10.63
CA ALA A 42 -10.78 -12.09 -10.24
C ALA A 42 -9.45 -12.45 -10.93
N LEU A 43 -9.38 -12.36 -12.26
CA LEU A 43 -8.16 -12.65 -13.02
C LEU A 43 -7.87 -11.54 -14.03
N CYS A 44 -6.79 -10.79 -13.79
CA CYS A 44 -6.34 -9.73 -14.70
C CYS A 44 -4.83 -9.68 -14.89
N GLN A 45 -4.36 -9.00 -15.93
CA GLN A 45 -2.95 -8.61 -15.98
C GLN A 45 -2.76 -7.32 -15.18
N TRP A 46 -3.65 -6.34 -15.38
CA TRP A 46 -3.49 -4.99 -14.84
C TRP A 46 -4.77 -4.45 -14.21
N VAL A 47 -4.61 -3.83 -13.04
CA VAL A 47 -5.67 -3.11 -12.33
C VAL A 47 -5.18 -1.73 -11.95
N GLN A 48 -5.89 -0.70 -12.40
CA GLN A 48 -5.62 0.70 -12.05
C GLN A 48 -6.86 1.34 -11.43
N CYS A 49 -6.71 1.84 -10.20
CA CYS A 49 -7.72 2.61 -9.48
C CYS A 49 -7.20 4.04 -9.26
N ILE A 50 -7.72 5.02 -9.99
CA ILE A 50 -7.25 6.42 -9.96
C ILE A 50 -8.41 7.38 -9.67
N PRO A 51 -9.00 7.35 -8.47
CA PRO A 51 -10.07 8.27 -8.12
C PRO A 51 -9.52 9.63 -7.69
N ALA A 52 -10.18 10.72 -8.11
CA ALA A 52 -9.75 12.07 -7.73
C ALA A 52 -10.21 12.45 -6.31
N LEU A 53 -11.51 12.52 -6.07
CA LEU A 53 -12.09 12.93 -4.79
C LEU A 53 -13.07 11.87 -4.27
N CYS A 54 -12.63 11.05 -3.32
CA CYS A 54 -13.45 9.97 -2.78
C CYS A 54 -13.46 9.86 -1.27
N ARG A 55 -14.54 9.33 -0.69
CA ARG A 55 -14.49 9.00 0.74
C ARG A 55 -13.75 7.68 0.97
N TRP A 56 -13.97 6.70 0.11
CA TRP A 56 -13.41 5.36 0.25
C TRP A 56 -13.02 4.77 -1.10
N VAL A 57 -11.85 4.11 -1.11
CA VAL A 57 -11.30 3.42 -2.27
C VAL A 57 -10.86 2.03 -1.83
N GLN A 58 -11.36 1.00 -2.50
CA GLN A 58 -11.01 -0.40 -2.26
C GLN A 58 -10.62 -1.06 -3.58
N CYS A 59 -9.42 -1.64 -3.65
CA CYS A 59 -8.99 -2.45 -4.79
C CYS A 59 -8.61 -3.83 -4.27
N ILE A 60 -9.38 -4.84 -4.67
CA ILE A 60 -9.33 -6.21 -4.13
C ILE A 60 -9.22 -7.20 -5.30
N PRO A 61 -8.10 -7.20 -6.04
CA PRO A 61 -7.89 -8.18 -7.09
C PRO A 61 -7.48 -9.54 -6.51
N ALA A 62 -7.98 -10.63 -7.09
CA ALA A 62 -7.58 -11.97 -6.64
C ALA A 62 -6.25 -12.41 -7.27
N LEU A 63 -6.17 -12.49 -8.60
CA LEU A 63 -4.98 -12.93 -9.32
C LEU A 63 -4.60 -11.91 -10.39
N CYS A 64 -3.54 -11.13 -10.14
CA CYS A 64 -3.10 -10.09 -11.06
C CYS A 64 -1.58 -10.06 -11.26
N GLN A 65 -1.08 -9.53 -12.37
CA GLN A 65 0.35 -9.21 -12.44
C GLN A 65 0.61 -7.89 -11.71
N TRP A 66 -0.21 -6.87 -11.97
CA TRP A 66 0.01 -5.51 -11.51
C TRP A 66 -1.25 -4.87 -10.92
N VAL A 67 -1.08 -4.22 -9.78
CA VAL A 67 -2.14 -3.48 -9.08
C VAL A 67 -1.63 -2.10 -8.71
N GLN A 68 -2.30 -1.07 -9.20
CA GLN A 68 -1.99 0.33 -8.88
C GLN A 68 -3.21 1.03 -8.30
N CYS A 69 -3.05 1.59 -7.10
CA CYS A 69 -4.03 2.43 -6.42
C CYS A 69 -3.46 3.84 -6.27
N ILE A 70 -3.96 4.82 -7.03
CA ILE A 70 -3.44 6.19 -7.07
C ILE A 70 -4.57 7.21 -6.79
N PRO A 71 -5.14 7.23 -5.57
CA PRO A 71 -6.16 8.20 -5.22
C PRO A 71 -5.55 9.57 -4.87
N ALA A 72 -6.15 10.66 -5.36
CA ALA A 72 -5.65 12.01 -5.06
C ALA A 72 -6.10 12.49 -3.67
N LEU A 73 -7.41 12.63 -3.43
CA LEU A 73 -7.96 13.11 -2.16
C LEU A 73 -8.97 12.11 -1.62
N CYS A 74 -8.56 11.33 -0.62
CA CYS A 74 -9.40 10.28 -0.05
C CYS A 74 -9.42 10.25 1.48
N ARG A 75 -10.54 9.84 2.08
CA ARG A 75 -10.52 9.59 3.53
C ARG A 75 -9.84 8.25 3.83
N TRP A 76 -10.11 7.22 3.02
CA TRP A 76 -9.62 5.86 3.23
C TRP A 76 -9.25 5.21 1.91
N VAL A 77 -8.13 4.51 1.92
CA VAL A 77 -7.61 3.74 0.78
C VAL A 77 -7.20 2.36 1.30
N GLN A 78 -7.73 1.32 0.66
CA GLN A 78 -7.41 -0.06 0.95
C GLN A 78 -7.05 -0.79 -0.34
N CYS A 79 -5.88 -1.41 -0.39
CA CYS A 79 -5.48 -2.29 -1.49
C CYS A 79 -5.14 -3.66 -0.91
N ILE A 80 -5.96 -4.65 -1.26
CA ILE A 80 -5.95 -5.99 -0.66
C ILE A 80 -5.88 -7.04 -1.78
N PRO A 81 -4.76 -7.11 -2.52
CA PRO A 81 -4.57 -8.13 -3.53
C PRO A 81 -4.23 -9.49 -2.89
N ALA A 82 -4.78 -10.57 -3.44
CA ALA A 82 -4.46 -11.91 -2.94
C ALA A 82 -3.13 -12.44 -3.52
N LEU A 83 -3.04 -12.60 -4.84
CA LEU A 83 -1.85 -13.11 -5.53
C LEU A 83 -1.43 -12.16 -6.64
N CYS A 84 -0.34 -11.42 -6.44
CA CYS A 84 0.16 -10.46 -7.41
C CYS A 84 1.67 -10.50 -7.62
N GLN A 85 2.17 -10.04 -8.76
CA GLN A 85 3.61 -9.79 -8.86
C GLN A 85 3.95 -8.45 -8.20
N TRP A 86 3.17 -7.41 -8.51
CA TRP A 86 3.45 -6.04 -8.11
C TRP A 86 2.22 -5.33 -7.58
N VAL A 87 2.40 -4.64 -6.45
CA VAL A 87 1.37 -3.83 -5.80
C VAL A 87 1.93 -2.46 -5.49
N GLN A 88 1.29 -1.42 -6.00
CA GLN A 88 1.65 -0.02 -5.74
C GLN A 88 0.44 0.74 -5.18
N CYS A 89 0.63 1.34 -4.00
CA CYS A 89 -0.32 2.24 -3.37
C CYS A 89 0.31 3.64 -3.29
N ILE A 90 -0.18 4.59 -4.08
CA ILE A 90 0.40 5.95 -4.17
C ILE A 90 -0.68 7.01 -3.92
N PRO A 91 -1.23 7.10 -2.69
CA PRO A 91 -2.21 8.12 -2.35
C PRO A 91 -1.56 9.48 -2.06
N ALA A 92 -2.14 10.57 -2.59
CA ALA A 92 -1.58 11.91 -2.36
C ALA A 92 -2.01 12.48 -0.99
N LEU A 93 -3.30 12.76 -0.78
CA LEU A 93 -3.84 13.33 0.46
C LEU A 93 -4.87 12.36 1.06
N CYS A 94 -4.48 11.61 2.10
CA CYS A 94 -5.37 10.66 2.74
C CYS A 94 -5.42 10.73 4.26
N ARG A 95 -6.54 10.32 4.87
CA ARG A 95 -6.52 10.11 6.33
C ARG A 95 -5.90 8.75 6.67
N TRP A 96 -6.23 7.71 5.91
CA TRP A 96 -5.79 6.36 6.17
C TRP A 96 -5.46 5.62 4.87
N VAL A 97 -4.36 4.89 4.90
CA VAL A 97 -3.87 4.05 3.80
C VAL A 97 -3.52 2.69 4.37
N GLN A 98 -4.09 1.63 3.80
CA GLN A 98 -3.81 0.26 4.14
C GLN A 98 -3.47 -0.53 2.87
N CYS A 99 -2.32 -1.17 2.86
CA CYS A 99 -1.92 -2.10 1.79
C CYS A 99 -1.65 -3.46 2.44
N ILE A 100 -2.51 -4.44 2.13
CA ILE A 100 -2.56 -5.75 2.78
C ILE A 100 -2.52 -6.84 1.71
N PRO A 101 -1.39 -6.99 0.99
CA PRO A 101 -1.23 -8.06 0.02
C PRO A 101 -0.97 -9.40 0.71
N ALA A 102 -1.56 -10.48 0.22
CA ALA A 102 -1.31 -11.81 0.79
C ALA A 102 -0.02 -12.45 0.24
N LEU A 103 0.08 -12.63 -1.08
CA LEU A 103 1.25 -13.23 -1.73
C LEU A 103 1.71 -12.35 -2.89
N CYS A 104 2.85 -11.67 -2.73
CA CYS A 104 3.38 -10.79 -3.77
C CYS A 104 4.89 -10.93 -3.98
N GLN A 105 5.41 -10.54 -5.14
CA GLN A 105 6.86 -10.35 -5.26
C GLN A 105 7.24 -8.99 -4.66
N TRP A 106 6.51 -7.94 -5.02
CA TRP A 106 6.84 -6.57 -4.67
C TRP A 106 5.64 -5.78 -4.18
N VAL A 107 5.85 -5.05 -3.10
CA VAL A 107 4.84 -4.18 -2.48
C VAL A 107 5.47 -2.81 -2.24
N GLN A 108 4.88 -1.77 -2.82
CA GLN A 108 5.28 -0.38 -2.61
C GLN A 108 4.10 0.45 -2.10
N CYS A 109 4.31 1.13 -0.98
CA CYS A 109 3.35 2.08 -0.42
C CYS A 109 4.04 3.45 -0.28
N ILE A 110 3.63 4.40 -1.12
CA ILE A 110 4.27 5.72 -1.24
C ILE A 110 3.23 6.83 -1.04
N PRO A 111 2.69 6.97 0.18
CA PRO A 111 1.74 8.03 0.49
C PRO A 111 2.44 9.37 0.71
N ALA A 112 1.92 10.45 0.13
CA ALA A 112 2.52 11.78 0.30
C ALA A 112 2.12 12.43 1.64
N LEU A 113 0.84 12.73 1.85
CA LEU A 113 0.32 13.37 3.05
C LEU A 113 -0.76 12.49 3.69
N CYS A 114 -0.40 11.77 4.75
CA CYS A 114 -1.34 10.87 5.43
C CYS A 114 -1.38 11.03 6.94
N ARG A 115 -2.54 10.74 7.57
CA ARG A 115 -2.54 10.61 9.04
C ARG A 115 -1.96 9.26 9.45
N TRP A 116 -2.34 8.20 8.75
CA TRP A 116 -1.95 6.83 9.07
C TRP A 116 -1.64 6.03 7.81
N VAL A 117 -0.57 5.27 7.87
CA VAL A 117 -0.12 4.37 6.80
C VAL A 117 0.17 3.02 7.42
N GLN A 118 -0.44 1.96 6.88
CA GLN A 118 -0.19 0.59 7.28
C GLN A 118 0.14 -0.26 6.05
N CYS A 119 1.30 -0.90 6.08
CA CYS A 119 1.72 -1.91 5.13
C CYS A 119 1.78 -3.25 5.87
N ILE A 120 0.89 -4.20 5.54
CA ILE A 120 0.78 -5.48 6.23
C ILE A 120 0.80 -6.62 5.20
N PRO A 121 1.93 -6.84 4.50
CA PRO A 121 2.06 -7.96 3.58
C PRO A 121 2.27 -9.28 4.33
N ALA A 122 1.63 -10.36 3.88
CA ALA A 122 1.83 -11.68 4.50
C ALA A 122 3.09 -12.36 3.98
N LEU A 123 3.17 -12.67 2.68
CA LEU A 123 4.32 -13.33 2.06
C LEU A 123 4.81 -12.52 0.86
N CYS A 124 5.97 -11.88 0.98
CA CYS A 124 6.54 -11.07 -0.09
C CYS A 124 8.04 -11.27 -0.30
N GLN A 125 8.58 -10.99 -1.48
CA GLN A 125 10.03 -10.87 -1.60
C GLN A 125 10.47 -9.51 -1.07
N TRP A 126 9.79 -8.44 -1.50
CA TRP A 126 10.19 -7.07 -1.21
C TRP A 126 9.02 -6.21 -0.76
N VAL A 127 9.26 -5.44 0.29
CA VAL A 127 8.29 -4.49 0.85
C VAL A 127 8.98 -3.15 1.03
N GLN A 128 8.43 -2.10 0.41
CA GLN A 128 8.89 -0.73 0.55
C GLN A 128 7.74 0.16 1.01
N CYS A 129 7.93 0.87 2.12
CA CYS A 129 6.99 1.89 2.59
C CYS A 129 7.73 3.22 2.73
N ILE A 130 7.39 4.16 1.86
CA ILE A 130 8.08 5.44 1.67
C ILE A 130 7.09 6.60 1.85
N PRO A 131 6.58 6.82 3.07
CA PRO A 131 5.69 7.93 3.34
C PRO A 131 6.45 9.25 3.46
N ALA A 132 5.95 10.31 2.81
CA ALA A 132 6.61 11.62 2.90
C ALA A 132 6.25 12.36 4.20
N LEU A 133 4.97 12.68 4.42
CA LEU A 133 4.49 13.42 5.59
C LEU A 133 3.36 12.67 6.28
N CYS A 134 3.68 11.97 7.37
CA CYS A 134 2.70 11.17 8.11
C CYS A 134 2.66 11.41 9.61
N ARG A 135 1.52 11.17 10.27
CA ARG A 135 1.56 11.07 11.74
C ARG A 135 2.07 9.71 12.18
N TRP A 136 1.60 8.65 11.52
CA TRP A 136 1.91 7.28 11.92
C TRP A 136 2.17 6.42 10.70
N VAL A 137 3.22 5.62 10.79
CA VAL A 137 3.63 4.66 9.78
C VAL A 137 3.87 3.32 10.47
N GLN A 138 3.22 2.27 9.98
CA GLN A 138 3.41 0.91 10.44
C GLN A 138 3.72 0.00 9.25
N CYS A 139 4.86 -0.68 9.32
CA CYS A 139 5.26 -1.73 8.41
C CYS A 139 5.28 -3.05 9.19
N ILE A 140 4.35 -3.96 8.91
CA ILE A 140 4.21 -5.23 9.65
C ILE A 140 4.17 -6.40 8.66
N PRO A 141 5.28 -6.69 7.98
CA PRO A 141 5.38 -7.86 7.11
C PRO A 141 5.51 -9.15 7.93
N ALA A 142 4.81 -10.22 7.53
CA ALA A 142 4.94 -11.50 8.22
C ALA A 142 6.18 -12.29 7.74
N LEU A 143 6.26 -12.62 6.46
CA LEU A 143 7.39 -13.36 5.87
C LEU A 143 7.91 -12.64 4.63
N CYS A 144 9.09 -12.03 4.72
CA CYS A 144 9.69 -11.30 3.60
C CYS A 144 11.19 -11.56 3.42
N GLN A 145 11.72 -11.39 2.21
CA GLN A 145 13.18 -11.35 2.08
C GLN A 145 13.70 -9.98 2.52
N TRP A 146 13.06 -8.91 2.05
CA TRP A 146 13.52 -7.55 2.26
C TRP A 146 12.38 -6.61 2.66
N VAL A 147 12.65 -5.79 3.67
CA VAL A 147 11.74 -4.77 4.17
C VAL A 147 12.48 -3.46 4.27
N GLN A 148 11.99 -2.43 3.60
CA GLN A 148 12.51 -1.07 3.69
C GLN A 148 11.39 -0.12 4.11
N CYS A 149 11.61 0.62 5.19
CA CYS A 149 10.71 1.69 5.61
C CYS A 149 11.50 2.99 5.71
N ILE A 150 11.18 3.92 4.81
CA ILE A 150 11.93 5.17 4.57
C ILE A 150 10.98 6.36 4.71
N PRO A 151 10.51 6.66 5.93
CA PRO A 151 9.66 7.82 6.16
C PRO A 151 10.48 9.12 6.20
N ALA A 152 10.00 10.16 5.51
CA ALA A 152 10.68 11.46 5.52
C ALA A 152 10.35 12.28 6.78
N LEU A 153 9.11 12.73 6.96
CA LEU A 153 8.67 13.53 8.11
C LEU A 153 7.51 12.83 8.82
N CYS A 154 7.80 12.15 9.94
CA CYS A 154 6.78 11.39 10.68
C CYS A 154 6.75 11.69 12.18
N ARG A 155 5.61 11.53 12.85
CA ARG A 155 5.63 11.53 14.33
C ARG A 155 6.07 10.17 14.86
N TRP A 156 5.53 9.10 14.30
CA TRP A 156 5.76 7.74 14.76
C TRP A 156 5.98 6.80 13.59
N VAL A 157 7.00 5.97 13.72
CA VAL A 157 7.36 4.94 12.74
C VAL A 157 7.54 3.64 13.50
N GLN A 158 6.83 2.60 13.08
CA GLN A 158 6.98 1.25 13.58
C GLN A 158 7.26 0.29 12.43
N CYS A 159 8.31 -0.51 12.58
CA CYS A 159 8.65 -1.58 11.65
C CYS A 159 8.77 -2.88 12.43
N ILE A 160 7.81 -3.77 12.26
CA ILE A 160 7.65 -4.99 13.06
C ILE A 160 7.56 -6.19 12.11
N PRO A 161 8.67 -6.54 11.42
CA PRO A 161 8.73 -7.74 10.61
C PRO A 161 8.79 -9.00 11.49
N ALA A 162 7.99 -10.03 11.18
CA ALA A 162 8.07 -11.28 11.93
C ALA A 162 9.28 -12.14 11.49
N LEU A 163 9.33 -12.57 10.24
CA LEU A 163 10.43 -13.37 9.68
C LEU A 163 10.97 -12.72 8.42
N CYS A 164 12.18 -12.14 8.48
CA CYS A 164 12.81 -11.51 7.33
C CYS A 164 14.29 -11.85 7.17
N GLN A 165 14.83 -11.73 5.96
CA GLN A 165 16.29 -11.79 5.80
C GLN A 165 16.91 -10.42 6.13
N TRP A 166 16.30 -9.35 5.63
CA TRP A 166 16.84 -8.00 5.74
C TRP A 166 15.76 -6.97 6.06
N VAL A 167 16.08 -6.11 7.02
CA VAL A 167 15.21 -5.01 7.44
C VAL A 167 16.02 -3.72 7.46
N GLN A 168 15.56 -2.71 6.74
CA GLN A 168 16.13 -1.36 6.76
C GLN A 168 15.07 -0.34 7.18
N CYS A 169 15.34 0.35 8.27
CA CYS A 169 14.57 1.48 8.77
C CYS A 169 15.39 2.76 8.59
N ILE A 170 15.01 3.64 7.66
CA ILE A 170 15.76 4.88 7.35
C ILE A 170 14.86 6.11 7.49
N PRO A 171 14.46 6.48 8.73
CA PRO A 171 13.67 7.68 8.96
C PRO A 171 14.53 8.96 8.93
N ALA A 172 14.07 9.99 8.21
CA ALA A 172 14.80 11.27 8.16
C ALA A 172 14.48 12.16 9.38
N LEU A 173 13.25 12.64 9.52
CA LEU A 173 12.79 13.53 10.59
C LEU A 173 11.63 12.90 11.34
N CYS A 174 11.90 12.26 12.48
CA CYS A 174 10.87 11.59 13.27
C CYS A 174 10.87 11.97 14.75
N ARG A 175 9.72 11.86 15.42
CA ARG A 175 9.73 11.94 16.90
C ARG A 175 10.10 10.60 17.51
N TRP A 176 9.50 9.53 17.02
CA TRP A 176 9.66 8.19 17.55
C TRP A 176 9.81 7.17 16.44
N VAL A 177 10.79 6.29 16.60
CA VAL A 177 11.06 5.18 15.69
C VAL A 177 11.20 3.91 16.52
N GLN A 178 10.46 2.88 16.16
CA GLN A 178 10.59 1.54 16.73
C GLN A 178 10.81 0.53 15.59
N CYS A 179 11.90 -0.21 15.64
CA CYS A 179 12.13 -1.35 14.76
C CYS A 179 12.31 -2.60 15.62
N ILE A 180 11.35 -3.52 15.52
CA ILE A 180 11.22 -4.70 16.36
C ILE A 180 11.02 -5.93 15.45
N PRO A 181 12.07 -6.35 14.72
CA PRO A 181 12.10 -7.66 14.07
C PRO A 181 11.99 -8.79 15.10
N ALA A 182 11.31 -9.89 14.77
CA ALA A 182 11.31 -11.08 15.63
C ALA A 182 12.40 -12.10 15.22
N LEU A 183 12.49 -12.45 13.93
CA LEU A 183 13.49 -13.34 13.37
C LEU A 183 14.07 -12.72 12.11
N CYS A 184 15.20 -12.02 12.25
CA CYS A 184 15.90 -11.39 11.13
C CYS A 184 17.38 -11.75 11.07
N ARG A 185 17.92 -11.94 9.86
CA ARG A 185 19.38 -12.12 9.69
C ARG A 185 20.12 -10.79 9.81
N TRP A 186 19.54 -9.74 9.25
CA TRP A 186 20.14 -8.41 9.19
C TRP A 186 19.12 -7.32 9.45
N VAL A 187 19.49 -6.39 10.33
CA VAL A 187 18.66 -5.27 10.72
C VAL A 187 19.52 -4.02 10.71
N GLN A 188 19.07 -3.00 9.97
CA GLN A 188 19.75 -1.72 9.86
C GLN A 188 18.79 -0.59 10.20
N CYS A 189 19.09 0.15 11.26
CA CYS A 189 18.36 1.36 11.66
C CYS A 189 19.26 2.58 11.43
N ILE A 190 18.91 3.47 10.49
CA ILE A 190 19.67 4.68 10.18
C ILE A 190 18.76 5.93 10.32
N PRO A 191 18.45 6.36 11.54
CA PRO A 191 17.73 7.60 11.78
C PRO A 191 18.64 8.82 11.57
N ALA A 192 18.17 9.85 10.86
CA ALA A 192 18.94 11.10 10.74
C ALA A 192 18.65 12.06 11.91
N LEU A 193 17.40 12.47 12.10
CA LEU A 193 16.96 13.42 13.12
C LEU A 193 15.72 12.87 13.85
N CYS A 194 15.98 12.08 14.90
CA CYS A 194 14.96 11.45 15.72
C CYS A 194 15.08 11.84 17.19
N ARG A 195 13.94 12.09 17.88
CA ARG A 195 13.97 12.31 19.34
C ARG A 195 14.17 11.01 20.11
N TRP A 196 13.54 9.94 19.64
CA TRP A 196 13.59 8.62 20.27
C TRP A 196 13.69 7.53 19.21
N VAL A 197 14.60 6.59 19.43
CA VAL A 197 14.82 5.44 18.56
C VAL A 197 14.98 4.21 19.44
N GLN A 198 14.20 3.17 19.14
CA GLN A 198 14.30 1.87 19.77
C GLN A 198 14.46 0.81 18.68
N CYS A 199 15.60 0.14 18.65
CA CYS A 199 15.82 -1.01 17.78
C CYS A 199 16.09 -2.23 18.67
N ILE A 200 15.16 -3.19 18.65
CA ILE A 200 15.26 -4.44 19.41
C ILE A 200 15.60 -5.52 18.39
N PRO A 201 16.80 -6.12 18.44
CA PRO A 201 17.16 -7.23 17.58
C PRO A 201 16.39 -8.51 17.93
#